data_AF-A0AAE0KHB0-F1
#
_entry.id   AF-A0AAE0KHB0-F1
#
_cell.length_a   1.000
_cell.length_b   1.000
_cell.length_c   1.000
_cell.angle_alpha   90.00
_cell.angle_beta   90.00
_cell.angle_gamma   90.00
#
_symmetry.space_group_name_H-M   'P 1'
#
loop_
_entity.id
_entity.type
_entity.pdbx_description
1 polymer ?
#
loop_
_entity_poly.entity_id
_entity_poly.type
_entity_poly.pdbx_seq_one_letter_code
_entity_poly.pdbx_strand_id
1 'polypeptide(L)'
;MKLTVLAGLASFVVLGSAYPIKGDVVNCRSGPGTSYDVKRTYKEGQDVKLTCQTPGEVINGVKLWDKTTDGCYVSDYYVKTGTSDYVVSKCGSSSGSCAAPRSNQATVDLISEFEGFRASVYTDPTGNPTVGYGHLCSNSKCSDVKYSIPLSKADGKKLLADDMRPKENCITKMTNDEVTLNLNQYGALVSWAFNMGCGAAEDSSLIKRLNKGESPNTVIADELPKWVHGGGEVLPGLVRRRNAEVALAKTATTAKALPVKC
;
A
#
# COMPACT_ATOMS: atom_id res chain seq x y z
N MET A 1 -4.23 -24.69 -52.63
CA MET A 1 -5.04 -24.41 -51.42
C MET A 1 -4.12 -23.90 -50.32
N LYS A 2 -4.15 -22.61 -50.01
CA LYS A 2 -3.41 -22.04 -48.86
C LYS A 2 -4.37 -22.04 -47.66
N LEU A 3 -4.02 -22.81 -46.63
CA LEU A 3 -4.79 -22.95 -45.39
C LEU A 3 -4.50 -21.73 -44.50
N THR A 4 -5.48 -20.85 -44.32
CA THR A 4 -5.38 -19.71 -43.41
C THR A 4 -5.73 -20.18 -42.00
N VAL A 5 -4.73 -20.29 -41.13
CA VAL A 5 -4.91 -20.58 -39.71
C VAL A 5 -5.25 -19.27 -38.99
N LEU A 6 -6.50 -19.10 -38.59
CA LEU A 6 -6.95 -18.06 -37.67
C LEU A 6 -6.52 -18.45 -36.26
N ALA A 7 -5.47 -17.81 -35.74
CA ALA A 7 -5.10 -17.89 -34.33
C ALA A 7 -6.13 -17.10 -33.50
N GLY A 8 -7.01 -17.81 -32.79
CA GLY A 8 -7.92 -17.21 -31.83
C GLY A 8 -7.14 -16.63 -30.64
N LEU A 9 -7.37 -15.35 -30.35
CA LEU A 9 -6.90 -14.70 -29.13
C LEU A 9 -7.61 -15.34 -27.93
N ALA A 10 -6.94 -16.27 -27.26
CA ALA A 10 -7.35 -16.72 -25.93
C ALA A 10 -7.19 -15.54 -24.97
N SER A 11 -8.30 -14.93 -24.57
CA SER A 11 -8.31 -13.93 -23.51
C SER A 11 -8.03 -14.63 -22.18
N PHE A 12 -6.83 -14.42 -21.63
CA PHE A 12 -6.50 -14.86 -20.29
C PHE A 12 -7.26 -14.00 -19.28
N VAL A 13 -8.31 -14.56 -18.68
CA VAL A 13 -8.95 -13.97 -17.50
C VAL A 13 -7.98 -14.18 -16.35
N VAL A 14 -7.50 -13.08 -15.75
CA VAL A 14 -6.73 -13.12 -14.50
C VAL A 14 -7.61 -13.81 -13.45
N LEU A 15 -7.25 -15.03 -13.07
CA LEU A 15 -7.91 -15.75 -11.99
C LEU A 15 -7.61 -15.02 -10.68
N GLY A 16 -8.55 -14.19 -10.21
CA GLY A 16 -8.56 -13.79 -8.81
C GLY A 16 -8.54 -15.04 -7.93
N SER A 17 -7.72 -15.01 -6.88
CA SER A 17 -7.55 -16.12 -5.93
C SER A 17 -8.92 -16.63 -5.47
N ALA A 18 -9.16 -17.93 -5.65
CA ALA A 18 -10.34 -18.61 -5.15
C ALA A 18 -10.00 -19.29 -3.83
N TYR A 19 -10.92 -19.26 -2.88
CA TYR A 19 -10.72 -19.75 -1.52
C TYR A 19 -11.74 -20.85 -1.20
N PRO A 20 -11.30 -22.05 -0.78
CA PRO A 20 -12.22 -23.15 -0.50
C PRO A 20 -12.93 -23.00 0.85
N ILE A 21 -14.19 -23.44 0.91
CA ILE A 21 -15.00 -23.49 2.12
C ILE A 21 -14.60 -24.67 3.03
N LYS A 22 -14.56 -24.46 4.35
CA LYS A 22 -14.18 -25.46 5.38
C LYS A 22 -15.37 -26.05 6.18
N GLY A 23 -16.62 -25.65 5.92
CA GLY A 23 -17.80 -26.18 6.60
C GLY A 23 -18.75 -26.96 5.67
N ASP A 24 -19.44 -27.97 6.20
CA ASP A 24 -20.37 -28.84 5.47
C ASP A 24 -21.38 -28.06 4.62
N VAL A 25 -22.10 -27.14 5.27
CA VAL A 25 -23.03 -26.20 4.65
C VAL A 25 -22.86 -24.83 5.31
N VAL A 26 -22.42 -23.84 4.53
CA VAL A 26 -22.13 -22.49 5.02
C VAL A 26 -23.10 -21.49 4.40
N ASN A 27 -23.78 -20.71 5.24
CA ASN A 27 -24.73 -19.69 4.81
C ASN A 27 -24.00 -18.43 4.33
N CYS A 28 -24.28 -18.02 3.10
CA CYS A 28 -23.90 -16.73 2.56
C CYS A 28 -25.06 -15.75 2.73
N ARG A 29 -24.84 -14.66 3.46
CA ARG A 29 -25.90 -13.79 3.99
C ARG A 29 -25.90 -12.41 3.36
N SER A 30 -27.00 -11.68 3.50
CA SER A 30 -27.15 -10.33 2.92
C SER A 30 -26.27 -9.26 3.59
N GLY A 31 -25.71 -9.55 4.77
CA GLY A 31 -24.79 -8.70 5.51
C GLY A 31 -23.87 -9.49 6.44
N PRO A 32 -22.89 -8.84 7.09
CA PRO A 32 -21.83 -9.48 7.87
C PRO A 32 -22.30 -9.85 9.29
N GLY A 33 -23.33 -10.69 9.37
CA GLY A 33 -23.91 -11.19 10.62
C GLY A 33 -24.93 -12.30 10.40
N THR A 34 -25.21 -13.09 11.43
CA THR A 34 -26.14 -14.22 11.40
C THR A 34 -27.60 -13.83 11.39
N SER A 35 -27.92 -12.60 11.81
CA SER A 35 -29.26 -12.02 11.75
C SER A 35 -29.70 -11.62 10.34
N TYR A 36 -28.78 -11.57 9.37
CA TYR A 36 -29.06 -11.22 7.98
C TYR A 36 -29.60 -12.41 7.19
N ASP A 37 -30.49 -12.12 6.23
CA ASP A 37 -31.10 -13.12 5.36
C ASP A 37 -30.07 -14.01 4.66
N VAL A 38 -30.34 -15.31 4.60
CA VAL A 38 -29.54 -16.24 3.80
C VAL A 38 -29.88 -16.00 2.33
N LYS A 39 -28.87 -15.63 1.54
CA LYS A 39 -28.98 -15.46 0.09
C LYS A 39 -28.69 -16.75 -0.66
N ARG A 40 -27.73 -17.55 -0.17
CA ARG A 40 -27.41 -18.89 -0.68
C ARG A 40 -26.59 -19.69 0.32
N THR A 41 -26.31 -20.93 -0.02
CA THR A 41 -25.41 -21.82 0.74
C THR A 41 -24.21 -22.26 -0.10
N TYR A 42 -23.09 -22.48 0.55
CA TYR A 42 -21.89 -23.12 -0.02
C TYR A 42 -21.65 -24.47 0.64
N LYS A 43 -21.08 -25.42 -0.12
CA LYS A 43 -20.69 -26.74 0.39
C LYS A 43 -19.21 -26.77 0.74
N GLU A 44 -18.80 -27.70 1.60
CA GLU A 44 -17.39 -27.94 1.89
C GLU A 44 -16.59 -28.14 0.59
N GLY A 45 -15.40 -27.54 0.52
CA GLY A 45 -14.50 -27.62 -0.63
C GLY A 45 -14.94 -26.78 -1.84
N GLN A 46 -16.11 -26.13 -1.80
CA GLN A 46 -16.51 -25.20 -2.84
C GLN A 46 -15.63 -23.95 -2.81
N ASP A 47 -15.11 -23.56 -3.97
CA ASP A 47 -14.34 -22.33 -4.14
C ASP A 47 -15.24 -21.10 -4.19
N VAL A 48 -14.87 -20.07 -3.42
CA VAL A 48 -15.48 -18.74 -3.45
C VAL A 48 -14.43 -17.69 -3.80
N LYS A 49 -14.84 -16.69 -4.59
CA LYS A 49 -14.01 -15.51 -4.89
C LYS A 49 -14.48 -14.34 -4.05
N LEU A 50 -13.53 -13.59 -3.50
CA LEU A 50 -13.82 -12.47 -2.61
C LEU A 50 -13.76 -11.15 -3.38
N THR A 51 -14.72 -10.27 -3.11
CA THR A 51 -14.78 -8.91 -3.63
C THR A 51 -14.18 -7.92 -2.65
N CYS A 52 -14.48 -8.09 -1.36
CA CYS A 52 -13.98 -7.25 -0.28
C CYS A 52 -14.20 -7.94 1.07
N GLN A 53 -13.58 -7.40 2.11
CA GLN A 53 -13.68 -7.93 3.48
C GLN A 53 -14.12 -6.85 4.47
N THR A 54 -14.86 -7.21 5.52
CA THR A 54 -15.37 -6.25 6.49
C THR A 54 -15.44 -6.86 7.89
N PRO A 55 -15.28 -6.08 8.96
CA PRO A 55 -15.68 -6.53 10.29
C PRO A 55 -17.19 -6.79 10.34
N GLY A 56 -17.60 -7.75 11.16
CA GLY A 56 -19.00 -8.08 11.41
C GLY A 56 -19.20 -8.75 12.78
N GLU A 57 -20.27 -9.53 12.88
CA GLU A 57 -20.53 -10.37 14.07
C GLU A 57 -19.38 -11.36 14.30
N VAL A 58 -19.01 -11.60 15.56
CA VAL A 58 -17.92 -12.53 15.88
C VAL A 58 -18.43 -13.97 15.82
N ILE A 59 -17.84 -14.78 14.93
CA ILE A 59 -18.16 -16.20 14.79
C ILE A 59 -16.91 -17.01 15.15
N ASN A 60 -17.01 -17.87 16.18
CA ASN A 60 -15.89 -18.68 16.67
C ASN A 60 -14.59 -17.88 16.90
N GLY A 61 -14.71 -16.67 17.43
CA GLY A 61 -13.58 -15.76 17.69
C GLY A 61 -13.11 -14.94 16.48
N VAL A 62 -13.67 -15.16 15.29
CA VAL A 62 -13.32 -14.41 14.07
C VAL A 62 -14.33 -13.29 13.82
N LYS A 63 -13.85 -12.05 13.78
CA LYS A 63 -14.67 -10.85 13.49
C LYS A 63 -14.76 -10.53 12.00
N LEU A 64 -13.95 -11.18 11.16
CA LEU A 64 -13.82 -10.88 9.74
C LEU A 64 -14.90 -11.61 8.91
N TRP A 65 -15.45 -10.88 7.94
CA TRP A 65 -16.46 -11.37 6.99
C TRP A 65 -16.04 -11.06 5.56
N ASP A 66 -16.23 -12.05 4.69
CA ASP A 66 -15.87 -12.01 3.28
C ASP A 66 -17.10 -11.74 2.43
N LYS A 67 -17.10 -10.66 1.66
CA LYS A 67 -18.08 -10.45 0.59
C LYS A 67 -17.64 -11.24 -0.62
N THR A 68 -18.42 -12.22 -1.05
CA THR A 68 -18.12 -13.02 -2.23
C THR A 68 -18.56 -12.31 -3.51
N THR A 69 -18.09 -12.79 -4.67
CA THR A 69 -18.57 -12.35 -5.99
C THR A 69 -20.04 -12.65 -6.25
N ASP A 70 -20.67 -13.50 -5.42
CA ASP A 70 -22.11 -13.74 -5.45
C ASP A 70 -22.91 -12.63 -4.73
N GLY A 71 -22.23 -11.60 -4.22
CA GLY A 71 -22.87 -10.44 -3.62
C GLY A 71 -23.39 -10.65 -2.19
N CYS A 72 -22.94 -11.70 -1.51
CA CYS A 72 -23.32 -12.03 -0.14
C CYS A 72 -22.08 -12.24 0.74
N TYR A 73 -22.28 -12.33 2.05
CA TYR A 73 -21.22 -12.35 3.06
C TYR A 73 -21.12 -13.70 3.76
N VAL A 74 -19.91 -14.18 3.96
CA VAL A 74 -19.59 -15.38 4.75
C VAL A 74 -18.61 -15.00 5.84
N SER A 75 -18.69 -15.61 7.02
CA SER A 75 -17.66 -15.42 8.05
C SER A 75 -16.34 -16.05 7.58
N ASP A 76 -15.24 -15.31 7.69
CA ASP A 76 -13.88 -15.74 7.30
C ASP A 76 -13.46 -17.03 8.02
N TYR A 77 -14.03 -17.31 9.20
CA TYR A 77 -13.86 -18.59 9.90
C TYR A 77 -14.11 -19.82 9.00
N TYR A 78 -15.04 -19.71 8.03
CA TYR A 78 -15.41 -20.80 7.12
C TYR A 78 -14.71 -20.76 5.77
N VAL A 79 -13.90 -19.73 5.48
CA VAL A 79 -13.20 -19.55 4.20
C VAL A 79 -11.70 -19.77 4.44
N LYS A 80 -11.06 -20.64 3.65
CA LYS A 80 -9.63 -20.93 3.80
C LYS A 80 -8.76 -19.81 3.19
N THR A 81 -8.80 -18.62 3.80
CA THR A 81 -7.99 -17.44 3.42
C THR A 81 -6.53 -17.54 3.84
N GLY A 82 -6.24 -18.37 4.86
CA GLY A 82 -4.88 -18.67 5.33
C GLY A 82 -4.29 -17.65 6.32
N THR A 83 -5.04 -16.61 6.66
CA THR A 83 -4.70 -15.59 7.66
C THR A 83 -5.98 -15.03 8.29
N SER A 84 -5.87 -14.46 9.50
CA SER A 84 -6.95 -13.67 10.12
C SER A 84 -6.95 -12.19 9.70
N ASP A 85 -5.99 -11.80 8.84
CA ASP A 85 -5.88 -10.47 8.27
C ASP A 85 -6.67 -10.33 6.95
N TYR A 86 -6.80 -9.10 6.48
CA TYR A 86 -7.43 -8.80 5.19
C TYR A 86 -6.60 -9.36 4.02
N VAL A 87 -7.17 -10.29 3.25
CA VAL A 87 -6.60 -10.83 1.99
C VAL A 87 -7.11 -10.10 0.76
N VAL A 88 -8.21 -9.34 0.88
CA VAL A 88 -8.73 -8.43 -0.15
C VAL A 88 -9.05 -7.04 0.46
N SER A 89 -9.35 -6.05 -0.38
CA SER A 89 -9.69 -4.70 0.06
C SER A 89 -10.87 -4.68 1.04
N LYS A 90 -10.95 -3.68 1.91
CA LYS A 90 -12.09 -3.56 2.83
C LYS A 90 -13.37 -3.18 2.08
N CYS A 91 -14.52 -3.73 2.48
CA CYS A 91 -15.80 -3.32 1.90
C CYS A 91 -16.08 -1.85 2.24
N GLY A 92 -16.58 -1.11 1.26
CA GLY A 92 -16.75 0.35 1.38
C GLY A 92 -15.46 1.15 1.24
N SER A 93 -14.28 0.51 1.21
CA SER A 93 -13.11 1.12 0.59
C SER A 93 -13.34 1.04 -0.91
N SER A 94 -13.75 2.15 -1.50
CA SER A 94 -13.89 2.31 -2.94
C SER A 94 -12.65 1.77 -3.65
N SER A 95 -12.80 0.62 -4.30
CA SER A 95 -11.92 0.15 -5.36
C SER A 95 -12.21 0.89 -6.67
N GLY A 96 -12.49 2.20 -6.58
CA GLY A 96 -12.21 3.12 -7.68
C GLY A 96 -10.72 3.33 -7.64
N SER A 97 -9.99 2.67 -8.54
CA SER A 97 -8.54 2.80 -8.67
C SER A 97 -8.18 4.23 -9.07
N CYS A 98 -8.15 5.14 -8.10
CA CYS A 98 -7.25 6.26 -8.14
C CYS A 98 -5.85 5.72 -7.92
N ALA A 99 -5.20 5.31 -9.01
CA ALA A 99 -3.82 4.86 -8.94
C ALA A 99 -2.99 6.05 -8.43
N ALA A 100 -2.44 5.93 -7.21
CA ALA A 100 -1.61 6.99 -6.65
C ALA A 100 -0.47 7.32 -7.61
N PRO A 101 -0.16 8.62 -7.82
CA PRO A 101 0.93 9.02 -8.70
C PRO A 101 2.23 8.35 -8.26
N ARG A 102 3.03 7.91 -9.23
CA ARG A 102 4.42 7.51 -8.97
C ARG A 102 5.23 8.75 -8.63
N SER A 103 6.07 8.64 -7.61
CA SER A 103 7.06 9.65 -7.28
C SER A 103 8.10 9.75 -8.39
N ASN A 104 8.73 10.91 -8.52
CA ASN A 104 9.76 11.14 -9.52
C ASN A 104 11.15 10.65 -9.06
N GLN A 105 12.12 10.69 -9.97
CA GLN A 105 13.49 10.28 -9.68
C GLN A 105 14.13 11.09 -8.54
N ALA A 106 13.83 12.39 -8.44
CA ALA A 106 14.34 13.23 -7.35
C ALA A 106 13.88 12.74 -5.96
N THR A 107 12.67 12.17 -5.87
CA THR A 107 12.16 11.56 -4.64
C THR A 107 12.90 10.26 -4.32
N VAL A 108 13.10 9.41 -5.32
CA VAL A 108 13.87 8.15 -5.16
C VAL A 108 15.29 8.46 -4.71
N ASP A 109 15.91 9.48 -5.31
CA ASP A 109 17.27 9.92 -4.97
C ASP A 109 17.34 10.43 -3.53
N LEU A 110 16.39 11.28 -3.14
CA LEU A 110 16.26 11.80 -1.77
C LEU A 110 16.18 10.67 -0.74
N ILE A 111 15.26 9.71 -0.92
CA ILE A 111 15.11 8.60 0.02
C ILE A 111 16.37 7.74 0.04
N SER A 112 16.93 7.44 -1.14
CA SER A 112 18.14 6.61 -1.26
C SER A 112 19.36 7.18 -0.51
N GLU A 113 19.45 8.51 -0.39
CA GLU A 113 20.50 9.18 0.38
C GLU A 113 20.41 8.87 1.89
N PHE A 114 19.19 8.74 2.41
CA PHE A 114 18.95 8.54 3.85
C PHE A 114 18.88 7.08 4.29
N GLU A 115 18.40 6.16 3.43
CA GLU A 115 18.24 4.75 3.81
C GLU A 115 19.55 3.95 3.77
N GLY A 116 20.54 4.41 3.00
CA GLY A 116 21.80 3.70 2.79
C GLY A 116 21.65 2.44 1.90
N PHE A 117 22.74 2.01 1.25
CA PHE A 117 22.70 0.91 0.27
C PHE A 117 23.50 -0.32 0.70
N ARG A 118 22.89 -1.50 0.64
CA ARG A 118 23.54 -2.81 0.78
C ARG A 118 23.27 -3.67 -0.45
N ALA A 119 24.32 -4.00 -1.21
CA ALA A 119 24.18 -4.78 -2.44
C ALA A 119 23.71 -6.22 -2.17
N SER A 120 24.20 -6.85 -1.10
CA SER A 120 23.85 -8.21 -0.70
C SER A 120 22.85 -8.22 0.45
N VAL A 121 22.12 -9.33 0.60
CA VAL A 121 21.24 -9.57 1.74
C VAL A 121 22.05 -9.49 3.03
N TYR A 122 21.54 -8.78 4.02
CA TYR A 122 22.12 -8.65 5.36
C TYR A 122 21.02 -8.80 6.42
N THR A 123 21.42 -9.07 7.66
CA THR A 123 20.50 -9.06 8.79
C THR A 123 20.44 -7.66 9.38
N ASP A 124 19.25 -7.06 9.42
CA ASP A 124 19.05 -5.74 10.01
C ASP A 124 19.11 -5.79 11.56
N PRO A 125 19.12 -4.63 12.26
CA PRO A 125 19.16 -4.59 13.72
C PRO A 125 17.99 -5.29 14.43
N THR A 126 16.88 -5.54 13.72
CA THR A 126 15.71 -6.27 14.22
C THR A 126 15.74 -7.76 13.91
N GLY A 127 16.80 -8.25 13.27
CA GLY A 127 17.01 -9.66 12.97
C GLY A 127 16.45 -10.12 11.62
N ASN A 128 15.97 -9.21 10.77
CA ASN A 128 15.31 -9.58 9.53
C ASN A 128 16.25 -9.54 8.31
N PRO A 129 16.06 -10.43 7.31
CA PRO A 129 16.80 -10.37 6.06
C PRO A 129 16.38 -9.16 5.22
N THR A 130 17.34 -8.31 4.88
CA THR A 130 17.10 -7.03 4.23
C THR A 130 18.13 -6.81 3.11
N VAL A 131 17.76 -6.10 2.03
CA VAL A 131 18.67 -5.78 0.91
C VAL A 131 18.41 -4.39 0.33
N GLY A 132 19.34 -3.86 -0.46
CA GLY A 132 19.16 -2.61 -1.18
C GLY A 132 19.08 -1.40 -0.24
N TYR A 133 18.03 -0.60 -0.40
CA TYR A 133 17.72 0.57 0.44
C TYR A 133 16.67 0.23 1.50
N GLY A 134 16.92 -0.84 2.28
CA GLY A 134 16.04 -1.25 3.37
C GLY A 134 14.85 -2.13 2.96
N HIS A 135 14.93 -2.81 1.82
CA HIS A 135 13.89 -3.75 1.40
C HIS A 135 13.88 -4.98 2.31
N LEU A 136 12.78 -5.20 3.03
CA LEU A 136 12.56 -6.37 3.87
C LEU A 136 12.21 -7.59 3.01
N CYS A 137 13.10 -8.56 2.97
CA CYS A 137 12.94 -9.77 2.18
C CYS A 137 11.88 -10.70 2.77
N SER A 138 11.09 -11.35 1.91
CA SER A 138 10.11 -12.37 2.33
C SER A 138 10.73 -13.64 2.94
N ASN A 139 12.02 -13.89 2.67
CA ASN A 139 12.79 -15.00 3.20
C ASN A 139 14.30 -14.71 3.16
N SER A 140 15.11 -15.62 3.73
CA SER A 140 16.57 -15.45 3.83
C SER A 140 17.31 -15.36 2.48
N LYS A 141 16.69 -15.81 1.38
CA LYS A 141 17.25 -15.71 0.03
C LYS A 141 16.73 -14.49 -0.75
N CYS A 142 15.80 -13.72 -0.18
CA CYS A 142 15.18 -12.56 -0.82
C CYS A 142 14.58 -12.88 -2.20
N SER A 143 13.91 -14.03 -2.32
CA SER A 143 13.41 -14.52 -3.63
C SER A 143 12.28 -13.68 -4.22
N ASP A 144 11.69 -12.78 -3.45
CA ASP A 144 10.70 -11.79 -3.86
C ASP A 144 11.31 -10.63 -4.67
N VAL A 145 12.63 -10.43 -4.58
CA VAL A 145 13.33 -9.43 -5.38
C VAL A 145 13.54 -9.93 -6.81
N LYS A 146 12.94 -9.22 -7.77
CA LYS A 146 13.03 -9.52 -9.22
C LYS A 146 14.40 -9.24 -9.86
N TYR A 147 15.32 -8.63 -9.12
CA TYR A 147 16.64 -8.23 -9.59
C TYR A 147 17.71 -9.19 -9.06
N SER A 148 18.80 -9.36 -9.82
CA SER A 148 19.92 -10.20 -9.40
C SER A 148 20.59 -9.63 -8.15
N ILE A 149 20.83 -10.49 -7.17
CA ILE A 149 21.60 -10.18 -5.96
C ILE A 149 23.03 -10.75 -6.14
N PRO A 150 24.11 -9.98 -5.89
CA PRO A 150 24.13 -8.63 -5.33
C PRO A 150 23.54 -7.54 -6.25
N LEU A 151 22.71 -6.65 -5.68
CA LEU A 151 22.06 -5.58 -6.41
C LEU A 151 23.08 -4.55 -6.91
N SER A 152 22.83 -4.02 -8.11
CA SER A 152 23.40 -2.74 -8.51
C SER A 152 22.69 -1.59 -7.79
N LYS A 153 23.34 -0.42 -7.62
CA LYS A 153 22.66 0.77 -7.07
C LYS A 153 21.44 1.17 -7.90
N ALA A 154 21.51 0.98 -9.22
CA ALA A 154 20.41 1.29 -10.13
C ALA A 154 19.21 0.36 -9.89
N ASP A 155 19.44 -0.95 -9.76
CA ASP A 155 18.36 -1.90 -9.46
C ASP A 155 17.84 -1.75 -8.04
N GLY A 156 18.71 -1.41 -7.08
CA GLY A 156 18.30 -1.00 -5.74
C GLY A 156 17.36 0.20 -5.75
N LYS A 157 17.62 1.22 -6.59
CA LYS A 157 16.71 2.37 -6.73
C LYS A 157 15.38 1.99 -7.40
N LYS A 158 15.39 1.07 -8.35
CA LYS A 158 14.13 0.56 -8.94
C LYS A 158 13.31 -0.23 -7.92
N LEU A 159 13.97 -1.07 -7.10
CA LEU A 159 13.34 -1.77 -5.98
C LEU A 159 12.75 -0.78 -4.96
N LEU A 160 13.52 0.24 -4.58
CA LEU A 160 13.06 1.32 -3.70
C LEU A 160 11.82 2.02 -4.26
N ALA A 161 11.79 2.32 -5.56
CA ALA A 161 10.63 2.94 -6.21
C ALA A 161 9.37 2.06 -6.18
N ASP A 162 9.52 0.74 -6.08
CA ASP A 162 8.40 -0.19 -5.85
C ASP A 162 8.01 -0.23 -4.36
N ASP A 163 8.97 -0.22 -3.43
CA ASP A 163 8.73 -0.17 -1.97
C ASP A 163 8.10 1.14 -1.49
N MET A 164 8.21 2.21 -2.29
CA MET A 164 7.54 3.49 -2.08
C MET A 164 6.03 3.44 -2.37
N ARG A 165 5.53 2.45 -3.13
CA ARG A 165 4.12 2.38 -3.55
C ARG A 165 3.11 2.43 -2.40
N PRO A 166 3.31 1.74 -1.27
CA PRO A 166 2.38 1.86 -0.13
C PRO A 166 2.33 3.28 0.44
N LYS A 167 3.44 4.03 0.39
CA LYS A 167 3.56 5.39 0.94
C LYS A 167 2.92 6.41 0.00
N GLU A 168 3.12 6.24 -1.30
CA GLU A 168 2.40 6.98 -2.35
C GLU A 168 0.88 6.82 -2.21
N ASN A 169 0.42 5.58 -2.05
CA ASN A 169 -0.99 5.27 -1.85
C ASN A 169 -1.54 5.92 -0.57
N CYS A 170 -0.78 5.90 0.52
CA CYS A 170 -1.28 6.42 1.79
C CYS A 170 -1.36 7.95 1.78
N ILE A 171 -0.32 8.66 1.28
CA ILE A 171 -0.37 10.12 1.12
C ILE A 171 -1.54 10.53 0.22
N THR A 172 -1.72 9.85 -0.93
CA THR A 172 -2.83 10.16 -1.85
C THR A 172 -4.20 10.01 -1.19
N LYS A 173 -4.39 8.99 -0.34
CA LYS A 173 -5.65 8.74 0.36
C LYS A 173 -5.92 9.68 1.53
N MET A 174 -4.86 10.23 2.12
CA MET A 174 -4.93 11.14 3.27
C MET A 174 -5.28 12.57 2.84
N THR A 175 -5.05 12.91 1.58
CA THR A 175 -5.37 14.23 1.02
C THR A 175 -6.71 14.23 0.30
N ASN A 176 -7.51 15.28 0.48
CA ASN A 176 -8.78 15.45 -0.25
C ASN A 176 -8.55 16.03 -1.67
N ASP A 177 -9.62 16.09 -2.47
CA ASP A 177 -9.58 16.52 -3.87
C ASP A 177 -9.21 18.00 -4.07
N GLU A 178 -9.26 18.81 -3.01
CA GLU A 178 -8.86 20.23 -3.06
C GLU A 178 -7.33 20.39 -2.93
N VAL A 179 -6.63 19.38 -2.42
CA VAL A 179 -5.18 19.41 -2.26
C VAL A 179 -4.49 19.27 -3.61
N THR A 180 -3.87 20.35 -4.07
CA THR A 180 -3.06 20.36 -5.29
C THR A 180 -1.57 20.27 -4.95
N LEU A 181 -0.90 19.18 -5.38
CA LEU A 181 0.55 19.00 -5.21
C LEU A 181 1.23 18.78 -6.56
N ASN A 182 2.40 19.39 -6.73
CA ASN A 182 3.34 18.99 -7.78
C ASN A 182 4.14 17.74 -7.35
N LEU A 183 4.85 17.09 -8.29
CA LEU A 183 5.59 15.85 -8.01
C LEU A 183 6.68 16.01 -6.94
N ASN A 184 7.29 17.18 -6.80
CA ASN A 184 8.32 17.39 -5.79
C ASN A 184 7.71 17.57 -4.39
N GLN A 185 6.59 18.30 -4.27
CA GLN A 185 5.85 18.43 -3.02
C GLN A 185 5.29 17.09 -2.56
N TYR A 186 4.67 16.35 -3.48
CA TYR A 186 4.19 15.00 -3.22
C TYR A 186 5.34 14.06 -2.82
N GLY A 187 6.46 14.11 -3.55
CA GLY A 187 7.66 13.34 -3.24
C GLY A 187 8.23 13.60 -1.84
N ALA A 188 8.27 14.86 -1.41
CA ALA A 188 8.69 15.23 -0.06
C ALA A 188 7.81 14.56 1.02
N LEU A 189 6.48 14.54 0.82
CA LEU A 189 5.55 13.87 1.74
C LEU A 189 5.70 12.34 1.70
N VAL A 190 5.96 11.76 0.52
CA VAL A 190 6.23 10.32 0.38
C VAL A 190 7.52 9.93 1.10
N SER A 191 8.59 10.72 0.99
CA SER A 191 9.85 10.50 1.74
C SER A 191 9.62 10.57 3.25
N TRP A 192 8.85 11.56 3.71
CA TRP A 192 8.51 11.70 5.11
C TRP A 192 7.69 10.51 5.63
N ALA A 193 6.66 10.07 4.88
CA ALA A 193 5.87 8.90 5.22
C ALA A 193 6.66 7.59 5.14
N PHE A 194 7.67 7.50 4.26
CA PHE A 194 8.59 6.36 4.23
C PHE A 194 9.40 6.25 5.52
N ASN A 195 9.81 7.38 6.08
CA ASN A 195 10.56 7.44 7.33
C ASN A 195 9.73 7.23 8.59
N MET A 196 8.57 7.90 8.67
CA MET A 196 7.75 7.95 9.90
C MET A 196 6.62 6.93 9.91
N GLY A 197 6.30 6.33 8.76
CA GLY A 197 5.13 5.48 8.56
C GLY A 197 3.85 6.26 8.30
N CYS A 198 2.90 5.61 7.63
CA CYS A 198 1.64 6.22 7.22
C CYS A 198 0.73 6.58 8.41
N GLY A 199 0.69 5.75 9.47
CA GLY A 199 -0.17 6.02 10.63
C GLY A 199 0.18 7.35 11.34
N ALA A 200 1.48 7.64 11.49
CA ALA A 200 1.92 8.92 12.03
C ALA A 200 1.60 10.09 11.10
N ALA A 201 1.62 9.86 9.79
CA ALA A 201 1.29 10.90 8.80
C ALA A 201 -0.20 11.25 8.79
N GLU A 202 -1.07 10.25 8.90
CA GLU A 202 -2.55 10.40 8.83
C GLU A 202 -3.09 11.38 9.87
N ASP A 203 -2.63 11.26 11.11
CA ASP A 203 -3.11 12.08 12.23
C ASP A 203 -2.40 13.44 12.35
N SER A 204 -1.43 13.71 11.48
CA SER A 204 -0.56 14.89 11.58
C SER A 204 -1.29 16.22 11.34
N SER A 205 -0.79 17.27 11.99
CA SER A 205 -1.17 18.66 11.65
C SER A 205 -0.87 18.99 10.19
N LEU A 206 0.18 18.39 9.61
CA LEU A 206 0.56 18.60 8.22
C LEU A 206 -0.58 18.22 7.27
N ILE A 207 -1.06 16.97 7.31
CA ILE A 207 -2.16 16.50 6.46
C ILE A 207 -3.44 17.32 6.73
N LYS A 208 -3.75 17.60 7.99
CA LYS A 208 -4.92 18.41 8.38
C LYS A 208 -4.89 19.82 7.79
N ARG A 209 -3.72 20.47 7.76
CA ARG A 209 -3.54 21.81 7.18
C ARG A 209 -3.65 21.79 5.66
N LEU A 210 -3.05 20.80 4.99
CA LEU A 210 -3.21 20.61 3.54
C LEU A 210 -4.68 20.46 3.15
N ASN A 211 -5.42 19.60 3.87
CA ASN A 211 -6.86 19.36 3.62
C ASN A 211 -7.75 20.58 3.92
N LYS A 212 -7.24 21.60 4.61
CA LYS A 212 -7.92 22.90 4.79
C LYS A 212 -7.61 23.89 3.67
N GLY A 213 -6.86 23.48 2.65
CA GLY A 213 -6.50 24.32 1.51
C GLY A 213 -5.30 25.25 1.77
N GLU A 214 -4.55 25.06 2.86
CA GLU A 214 -3.34 25.84 3.09
C GLU A 214 -2.26 25.55 2.05
N SER A 215 -1.43 26.56 1.74
CA SER A 215 -0.38 26.46 0.72
C SER A 215 0.60 25.31 1.03
N PRO A 216 0.81 24.34 0.11
CA PRO A 216 1.67 23.19 0.36
C PRO A 216 3.10 23.54 0.77
N ASN A 217 3.71 24.54 0.13
CA ASN A 217 5.07 24.97 0.47
C ASN A 217 5.17 25.54 1.89
N THR A 218 4.12 26.21 2.36
CA THR A 218 4.06 26.78 3.71
C THR A 218 3.89 25.65 4.72
N VAL A 219 2.87 24.81 4.51
CA VAL A 219 2.57 23.68 5.41
C VAL A 219 3.75 22.72 5.54
N ILE A 220 4.39 22.35 4.43
CA ILE A 220 5.56 21.45 4.42
C ILE A 220 6.73 22.10 5.19
N ALA A 221 7.01 23.38 4.95
CA ALA A 221 8.12 24.08 5.59
C ALA A 221 7.91 24.28 7.11
N ASP A 222 6.67 24.48 7.55
CA ASP A 222 6.34 24.68 8.96
C ASP A 222 6.28 23.36 9.74
N GLU A 223 5.73 22.30 9.13
CA GLU A 223 5.39 21.07 9.86
C GLU A 223 6.51 20.03 9.81
N LEU A 224 7.20 19.81 8.68
CA LEU A 224 8.24 18.79 8.60
C LEU A 224 9.37 18.97 9.63
N PRO A 225 9.88 20.19 9.93
CA PRO A 225 10.93 20.37 10.93
C PRO A 225 10.56 19.95 12.37
N LYS A 226 9.28 19.72 12.66
CA LYS A 226 8.83 19.22 13.97
C LYS A 226 9.06 17.70 14.13
N TRP A 227 9.21 16.98 13.01
CA TRP A 227 9.38 15.53 12.95
C TRP A 227 10.85 15.11 12.99
N VAL A 228 11.55 15.55 14.04
CA VAL A 228 13.00 15.38 14.21
C VAL A 228 13.41 14.62 15.47
N HIS A 229 12.43 14.08 16.21
CA HIS A 229 12.67 13.43 17.50
C HIS A 229 12.68 11.90 17.39
N GLY A 230 13.54 11.24 18.15
CA GLY A 230 13.54 9.78 18.36
C GLY A 230 14.14 9.46 19.73
N GLY A 231 13.52 8.54 20.48
CA GLY A 231 13.93 8.25 21.86
C GLY A 231 13.79 9.44 22.82
N GLY A 232 12.96 10.44 22.48
CA GLY A 232 12.78 11.68 23.28
C GLY A 232 13.77 12.80 22.95
N GLU A 233 14.75 12.57 22.07
CA GLU A 233 15.78 13.55 21.72
C GLU A 233 15.68 13.99 20.26
N VAL A 234 16.16 15.20 19.97
CA VAL A 234 16.31 15.69 18.59
C VAL A 234 17.47 14.95 17.93
N LEU A 235 17.19 14.26 16.82
CA LEU A 235 18.18 13.51 16.08
C LEU A 235 18.72 14.33 14.89
N PRO A 236 20.03 14.63 14.83
CA PRO A 236 20.61 15.43 13.73
C PRO A 236 20.36 14.85 12.33
N GLY A 237 20.28 13.51 12.23
CA GLY A 237 19.94 12.84 10.98
C GLY A 237 18.53 13.15 10.50
N LEU A 238 17.55 13.20 11.41
CA LEU A 238 16.18 13.58 11.07
C LEU A 238 16.09 15.07 10.71
N VAL A 239 16.79 15.96 11.43
CA VAL A 239 16.86 17.38 11.07
C VAL A 239 17.36 17.56 9.63
N ARG A 240 18.44 16.88 9.25
CA ARG A 240 18.95 16.91 7.87
C ARG A 240 17.92 16.40 6.86
N ARG A 241 17.24 15.29 7.17
CA ARG A 241 16.22 14.70 6.30
C ARG A 241 15.03 15.63 6.09
N ARG A 242 14.47 16.21 7.15
CA ARG A 242 13.35 17.15 7.07
C ARG A 242 13.73 18.39 6.25
N ASN A 243 14.94 18.92 6.43
CA ASN A 243 15.43 20.05 5.61
C ASN A 243 15.54 19.70 4.13
N ALA A 244 16.03 18.50 3.80
CA ALA A 244 16.14 18.03 2.42
C ALA A 244 14.75 17.81 1.76
N GLU A 245 13.77 17.29 2.51
CA GLU A 245 12.39 17.16 2.06
C GLU A 245 11.74 18.53 1.80
N VAL A 246 11.95 19.51 2.69
CA VAL A 246 11.49 20.89 2.48
C VAL A 246 12.16 21.51 1.25
N ALA A 247 13.45 21.26 1.03
CA ALA A 247 14.18 21.74 -0.15
C ALA A 247 13.65 21.11 -1.45
N LEU A 248 13.36 19.81 -1.45
CA LEU A 248 12.71 19.13 -2.58
C LEU A 248 11.36 19.80 -2.87
N ALA A 249 10.48 19.95 -1.87
CA ALA A 249 9.16 20.55 -2.05
C ALA A 249 9.19 21.98 -2.64
N LYS A 250 10.20 22.78 -2.26
CA LYS A 250 10.40 24.15 -2.78
C LYS A 250 10.99 24.18 -4.19
N THR A 251 11.57 23.09 -4.66
CA THR A 251 12.11 23.01 -6.02
C THR A 251 10.96 23.00 -7.02
N ALA A 252 10.91 24.04 -7.87
CA ALA A 252 9.83 24.21 -8.83
C ALA A 252 9.77 23.06 -9.86
N THR A 253 8.56 22.57 -10.13
CA THR A 253 8.27 21.66 -11.23
C THR A 253 6.85 21.86 -11.71
N THR A 254 6.63 21.70 -13.02
CA THR A 254 5.30 21.79 -13.65
C THR A 254 4.56 20.46 -13.62
N ALA A 255 5.24 19.36 -13.28
CA ALA A 255 4.64 18.04 -13.23
C ALA A 255 3.71 17.92 -12.02
N LYS A 256 2.42 17.69 -12.27
CA LYS A 256 1.39 17.56 -11.24
C LYS A 256 1.32 16.15 -10.69
N ALA A 257 1.04 16.02 -9.39
CA ALA A 257 0.79 14.76 -8.72
C ALA A 257 -0.68 14.67 -8.28
N LEU A 258 -1.15 15.65 -7.52
CA LEU A 258 -2.51 15.70 -6.98
C LEU A 258 -3.26 16.96 -7.45
N PRO A 259 -4.60 16.91 -7.51
CA PRO A 259 -5.45 15.73 -7.26
C PRO A 259 -5.34 14.69 -8.38
N VAL A 260 -5.58 13.42 -8.04
CA VAL A 260 -5.77 12.34 -9.02
C VAL A 260 -7.24 12.29 -9.43
N LYS A 261 -7.51 12.09 -10.72
CA LYS A 261 -8.89 11.87 -11.18
C LYS A 261 -9.28 10.43 -10.90
N CYS A 262 -10.13 10.26 -9.90
CA CYS A 262 -10.98 9.08 -9.71
C CYS A 262 -12.31 9.36 -10.42
#